data_AF-A0A654A8I7-F1
#
_entry.id   AF-A0A654A8I7-F1
#
_cell.length_a   1.000
_cell.length_b   1.000
_cell.length_c   1.000
_cell.angle_alpha   90.00
_cell.angle_beta   90.00
_cell.angle_gamma   90.00
#
_symmetry.space_group_name_H-M   'P 1'
#
loop_
_entity.id
_entity.type
_entity.pdbx_description
1 polymer ?
#
loop_
_entity_poly.entity_id
_entity_poly.type
_entity_poly.pdbx_seq_one_letter_code
_entity_poly.pdbx_strand_id
1 'polypeptide(L)' 'MSKSSRYEWRDQQAALQERMKLFLQNPNNEQLEAVVTEMRAYAAAAQSGSIDIPQRFIAFT' A
#
# COMPACT_ATOMS: atom_id res chain seq x y z
N MET A 1 -4.23 12.53 11.74
CA MET A 1 -3.11 11.58 11.79
C MET A 1 -2.04 11.95 12.82
N SER A 2 -1.77 11.02 13.74
CA SER A 2 -0.64 11.07 14.68
C SER A 2 0.71 10.87 13.95
N LYS A 3 1.85 11.08 14.61
CA LYS A 3 3.17 10.85 13.99
C LYS A 3 3.41 9.35 13.68
N SER A 4 3.04 8.46 14.61
CA SER A 4 3.17 7.00 14.44
C SER A 4 2.33 6.49 13.29
N SER A 5 1.07 6.90 13.21
CA SER A 5 0.16 6.45 12.15
C SER A 5 0.62 6.87 10.75
N ARG A 6 1.36 7.99 10.59
CA ARG A 6 1.94 8.32 9.27
C ARG A 6 3.08 7.40 8.89
N TYR A 7 3.91 6.99 9.85
CA TYR A 7 5.02 6.08 9.56
C TYR A 7 4.48 4.72 9.14
N GLU A 8 3.50 4.19 9.86
CA GLU A 8 2.83 2.93 9.51
C GLU A 8 2.22 2.99 8.11
N TRP A 9 1.45 4.04 7.79
CA TRP A 9 0.91 4.22 6.44
C TRP A 9 2.00 4.35 5.37
N ARG A 10 3.07 5.11 5.64
CA ARG A 10 4.19 5.30 4.70
C ARG A 10 4.92 4.00 4.44
N ASP A 11 5.17 3.20 5.47
CA ASP A 11 5.92 1.95 5.35
C ASP A 11 5.10 0.91 4.57
N GLN A 12 3.78 0.87 4.77
CA GLN A 12 2.85 0.06 3.96
C GLN A 12 2.80 0.52 2.50
N GLN A 13 2.79 1.84 2.25
CA GLN A 13 2.91 2.38 0.90
C GLN A 13 4.25 2.02 0.25
N ALA A 14 5.36 2.08 0.99
CA ALA A 14 6.68 1.73 0.48
C ALA A 14 6.76 0.26 0.05
N ALA A 15 6.22 -0.66 0.87
CA ALA A 15 6.16 -2.08 0.53
C ALA A 15 5.37 -2.33 -0.77
N LEU A 16 4.20 -1.71 -0.92
CA LEU A 16 3.40 -1.81 -2.14
C LEU A 16 4.13 -1.26 -3.38
N GLN A 17 4.80 -0.11 -3.25
CA GLN A 17 5.56 0.50 -4.34
C GLN A 17 6.76 -0.36 -4.75
N GLU A 18 7.42 -1.01 -3.79
CA GLU A 18 8.51 -1.94 -4.08
C GLU A 18 8.03 -3.15 -4.88
N ARG A 19 6.92 -3.77 -4.48
CA ARG A 19 6.29 -4.86 -5.25
C ARG A 19 5.93 -4.43 -6.66
N MET A 20 5.33 -3.25 -6.80
CA MET A 20 4.97 -2.71 -8.12
C MET A 20 6.21 -2.50 -8.99
N LYS A 21 7.29 -1.95 -8.43
CA LYS A 21 8.55 -1.77 -9.14
C LYS A 21 9.12 -3.09 -9.64
N LEU A 22 9.15 -4.12 -8.81
CA LEU A 22 9.64 -5.45 -9.19
C LEU A 22 8.80 -6.06 -10.32
N PHE A 23 7.47 -5.92 -10.26
CA PHE A 23 6.57 -6.33 -11.33
C PHE A 23 6.83 -5.58 -12.65
N LEU A 24 7.02 -4.26 -12.60
CA LEU A 24 7.32 -3.47 -13.80
C LEU A 24 8.69 -3.84 -14.42
N GLN A 25 9.66 -4.24 -13.60
CA GLN A 25 10.97 -4.69 -14.08
C GLN A 25 10.95 -6.10 -14.67
N ASN A 26 10.11 -6.98 -14.14
CA ASN A 26 9.96 -8.37 -14.60
C ASN A 26 8.49 -8.81 -14.51
N PRO A 27 7.67 -8.48 -15.52
CA PRO A 27 6.25 -8.79 -15.50
C PRO A 27 6.04 -10.29 -15.70
N ASN A 28 5.70 -10.98 -14.61
CA ASN A 28 5.31 -12.38 -14.62
C ASN A 28 4.22 -12.64 -13.57
N ASN A 29 3.62 -13.83 -13.60
CA ASN A 29 2.53 -14.18 -12.70
C ASN A 29 2.93 -14.16 -11.22
N GLU A 30 4.15 -14.56 -10.88
CA GLU A 30 4.61 -14.54 -9.49
C GLU A 30 4.67 -13.10 -8.95
N GLN A 31 5.23 -12.17 -9.73
CA GLN A 31 5.30 -10.76 -9.36
C GLN A 31 3.92 -10.11 -9.34
N LEU A 32 3.02 -10.49 -10.26
CA LEU A 32 1.64 -10.03 -10.26
C LEU A 32 0.91 -10.46 -8.97
N GLU A 33 1.01 -11.74 -8.60
CA GLU A 33 0.38 -12.26 -7.37
C GLU A 33 0.98 -11.61 -6.11
N ALA A 34 2.28 -11.32 -6.10
CA ALA A 34 2.93 -10.59 -5.01
C ALA A 34 2.36 -9.16 -4.86
N VAL A 35 2.17 -8.45 -5.97
CA VAL A 35 1.53 -7.12 -5.98
C VAL A 35 0.10 -7.21 -5.48
N VAL A 36 -0.70 -8.14 -6.01
CA VAL A 36 -2.11 -8.31 -5.63
C VAL A 36 -2.25 -8.65 -4.14
N THR A 37 -1.37 -9.50 -3.62
CA THR A 37 -1.33 -9.85 -2.20
C THR A 37 -1.06 -8.62 -1.34
N GLU A 38 -0.07 -7.81 -1.71
CA GLU A 38 0.26 -6.57 -0.99
C GLU A 38 -0.87 -5.54 -1.07
N MET A 39 -1.53 -5.40 -2.23
CA MET A 39 -2.70 -4.53 -2.39
C MET A 39 -3.86 -4.95 -1.49
N ARG A 40 -4.10 -6.26 -1.33
CA ARG A 40 -5.13 -6.79 -0.42
C ARG A 40 -4.77 -6.52 1.04
N ALA A 41 -3.51 -6.69 1.44
CA ALA A 41 -3.05 -6.37 2.78
C ALA A 41 -3.23 -4.88 3.11
N TYR A 42 -2.85 -4.00 2.17
CA TYR A 42 -3.06 -2.56 2.28
C TYR A 42 -4.55 -2.20 2.45
N ALA A 43 -5.42 -2.79 1.61
CA ALA A 43 -6.86 -2.55 1.68
C ALA A 43 -7.47 -3.05 3.01
N ALA A 44 -7.05 -4.21 3.49
CA ALA A 44 -7.49 -4.73 4.78
C ALA A 44 -7.08 -3.82 5.94
N ALA A 45 -5.83 -3.33 5.94
CA ALA A 45 -5.34 -2.40 6.96
C ALA A 45 -6.07 -1.05 6.94
N ALA A 46 -6.43 -0.56 5.75
CA ALA A 46 -7.23 0.65 5.59
C ALA A 46 -8.67 0.43 6.11
N GLN A 47 -9.27 -0.70 5.78
CA GLN A 47 -10.63 -1.03 6.20
C GLN A 47 -10.75 -1.25 7.71
N SER A 48 -9.74 -1.86 8.36
CA SER A 48 -9.71 -2.04 9.81
C SER A 48 -9.40 -0.76 10.59
N GLY A 49 -8.98 0.32 9.92
CA GLY A 49 -8.47 1.52 10.56
C GLY A 49 -7.09 1.34 11.19
N SER A 50 -6.37 0.26 10.85
CA SER A 50 -5.00 0.01 11.32
C SER A 50 -3.99 0.96 10.69
N ILE A 51 -4.29 1.53 9.52
CA ILE A 51 -3.53 2.65 8.94
C ILE A 51 -4.45 3.87 8.76
N ASP A 52 -3.91 5.05 9.03
CA ASP A 52 -4.58 6.33 8.78
C ASP A 52 -4.07 6.88 7.44
N ILE A 53 -4.94 6.91 6.42
CA ILE A 53 -4.59 7.43 5.09
C ILE A 53 -4.85 8.94 5.07
N PRO A 54 -3.83 9.79 4.74
CA PRO A 54 -4.04 11.22 4.73
C PRO A 54 -5.13 11.62 3.72
N GLN A 55 -6.07 12.47 4.15
CA GLN A 55 -7.23 12.91 3.36
C GLN A 55 -6.90 13.35 1.93
N ARG A 56 -5.78 14.05 1.72
CA ARG A 56 -5.32 14.48 0.38
C ARG A 56 -5.10 13.34 -0.63
N PHE A 57 -4.99 12.08 -0.18
CA PHE A 57 -4.81 10.90 -1.04
C PHE A 57 -6.11 10.13 -1.30
N ILE A 58 -7.20 10.46 -0.60
CA ILE A 58 -8.52 9.82 -0.74
C ILE A 58 -9.62 10.80 -1.12
N ALA A 59 -9.37 12.11 -0.97
CA ALA A 59 -10.27 13.16 -1.39
C ALA A 59 -10.22 13.30 -2.91
N PHE A 60 -11.31 12.94 -3.57
CA PHE A 60 -11.58 13.28 -4.97
C PHE A 60 -12.30 14.63 -4.99
N THR A 61 -11.57 15.71 -4.72
CA THR A 61 -12.05 17.10 -4.87
C THR A 61 -11.56 17.68 -6.18
#